data_AF-A0A3B8UP75-F1
#
_entry.id   AF-A0A3B8UP75-F1
#
_cell.length_a   1.000
_cell.length_b   1.000
_cell.length_c   1.000
_cell.angle_alpha   90.00
_cell.angle_beta   90.00
_cell.angle_gamma   90.00
#
_symmetry.space_group_name_H-M   'P 1'
#
loop_
_entity.id
_entity.type
_entity.pdbx_description
1 polymer ?
#
loop_
_entity_poly.entity_id
_entity_poly.type
_entity_poly.pdbx_seq_one_letter_code
_entity_poly.pdbx_strand_id
1 'polypeptide(L)'
;MAIIITNGKLYMYLNEYGKHRKTDDITKAIQYKSKGEAVSYMYKAPSKTKGFYVYDTTDNIVLWERKKEGTDNIKRNKNGKIKRKKYSKSARKLIYNKANGCCQLCGRKITFEQMTVDHIMPLVMNGVDDVSNLQCTCEVCNKFKGAILSEDFFNRITTIFMYQMDKKNKHKLSWKITYNILKRMI
;
A
#
# COMPACT_ATOMS: atom_id res chain seq x y z
N MET A 1 18.67 -9.82 1.05
CA MET A 1 17.84 -8.60 1.13
C MET A 1 16.58 -8.95 1.88
N ALA A 2 16.31 -8.35 3.04
CA ALA A 2 15.08 -8.64 3.77
C ALA A 2 14.52 -7.39 4.44
N ILE A 3 13.36 -6.93 3.96
CA ILE A 3 12.52 -6.03 4.73
C ILE A 3 11.78 -6.90 5.75
N ILE A 4 11.89 -6.57 7.03
CA ILE A 4 11.34 -7.37 8.13
C ILE A 4 10.54 -6.49 9.11
N ILE A 5 9.77 -7.12 10.00
CA ILE A 5 9.10 -6.43 11.12
C ILE A 5 9.73 -6.90 12.43
N THR A 6 10.27 -5.95 13.21
CA THR A 6 10.98 -6.21 14.46
C THR A 6 10.70 -5.14 15.51
N ASN A 7 11.02 -5.41 16.77
CA ASN A 7 11.09 -4.40 17.83
C ASN A 7 12.53 -4.22 18.37
N GLY A 8 13.53 -4.72 17.63
CA GLY A 8 14.94 -4.71 18.01
C GLY A 8 15.38 -5.93 18.84
N LYS A 9 14.43 -6.74 19.35
CA LYS A 9 14.72 -8.00 20.06
C LYS A 9 14.04 -9.20 19.42
N LEU A 10 12.81 -9.02 18.95
CA LEU A 10 11.97 -10.05 18.39
C LEU A 10 11.53 -9.68 16.97
N TYR A 11 11.44 -10.69 16.12
CA TYR A 11 11.02 -10.66 14.74
C TYR A 11 9.65 -11.33 14.58
N MET A 12 8.85 -10.81 13.66
CA MET A 12 7.60 -11.46 13.27
C MET A 12 7.87 -12.65 12.35
N TYR A 13 7.29 -13.80 12.65
CA TYR A 13 7.34 -14.98 11.78
C TYR A 13 5.99 -15.69 11.63
N LEU A 14 5.86 -16.60 10.65
CA LEU A 14 4.73 -17.53 10.53
C LEU A 14 5.16 -18.92 11.01
N ASN A 15 4.38 -19.54 11.88
CA ASN A 15 4.59 -20.95 12.22
C ASN A 15 4.14 -21.89 11.09
N GLU A 16 4.35 -23.20 11.28
CA GLU A 16 3.97 -24.25 10.32
C GLU A 16 2.49 -24.24 9.90
N TYR A 17 1.62 -23.69 10.74
CA TYR A 17 0.19 -23.54 10.47
C TYR A 17 -0.19 -22.19 9.85
N GLY A 18 0.79 -21.39 9.42
CA GLY A 18 0.57 -20.05 8.87
C GLY A 18 0.09 -19.01 9.90
N LYS A 19 0.20 -19.31 11.20
CA LYS A 19 -0.18 -18.38 12.27
C LYS A 19 1.01 -17.50 12.64
N HIS A 20 0.76 -16.20 12.77
CA HIS A 20 1.77 -15.24 13.16
C HIS A 20 2.26 -15.44 14.61
N ARG A 21 3.57 -15.35 14.80
CA ARG A 21 4.29 -15.54 16.06
C ARG A 21 5.50 -14.59 16.11
N LYS A 22 6.21 -14.60 17.24
CA LYS A 22 7.41 -13.79 17.49
C LYS A 22 8.57 -14.70 17.83
N THR A 23 9.77 -14.37 17.36
CA THR A 23 11.00 -15.14 17.59
C THR A 23 12.17 -14.19 17.71
N ASP A 24 13.21 -14.54 18.45
CA ASP A 24 14.50 -13.85 18.52
C ASP A 24 15.46 -14.25 17.39
N ASP A 25 15.13 -15.29 16.62
CA ASP A 25 15.89 -15.77 15.48
C ASP A 25 15.51 -15.02 14.20
N ILE A 26 16.39 -14.13 13.73
CA ILE A 26 16.17 -13.33 12.52
C ILE A 26 16.00 -14.20 11.26
N THR A 27 16.58 -15.40 11.22
CA THR A 27 16.51 -16.27 10.04
C THR A 27 15.08 -16.77 9.78
N LYS A 28 14.24 -16.77 10.83
CA LYS A 28 12.83 -17.14 10.76
C LYS A 28 11.92 -15.96 10.41
N ALA A 29 12.43 -14.73 10.40
CA ALA A 29 11.62 -13.54 10.16
C ALA A 29 10.89 -13.61 8.80
N ILE A 30 9.63 -13.15 8.76
CA ILE A 30 8.94 -12.93 7.49
C ILE A 30 9.71 -11.87 6.71
N GLN A 31 10.13 -12.22 5.50
CA GLN A 31 10.73 -11.30 4.56
C GLN A 31 9.65 -10.73 3.65
N TYR A 32 9.55 -9.41 3.63
CA TYR A 32 8.61 -8.67 2.79
C TYR A 32 9.31 -8.19 1.53
N LYS A 33 8.59 -8.19 0.40
CA LYS A 33 9.07 -7.70 -0.89
C LYS A 33 9.21 -6.18 -0.89
N SER A 34 8.41 -5.49 -0.09
CA SER A 34 8.37 -4.04 -0.04
C SER A 34 8.04 -3.52 1.36
N LYS A 35 8.42 -2.27 1.64
CA LYS A 35 7.96 -1.52 2.82
C LYS A 35 6.43 -1.51 2.90
N GLY A 36 5.75 -1.36 1.77
CA GLY A 36 4.29 -1.32 1.70
C GLY A 36 3.66 -2.61 2.21
N GLU A 37 4.18 -3.75 1.77
CA GLU A 37 3.70 -5.07 2.19
C GLU A 37 3.83 -5.26 3.71
N ALA A 38 4.99 -4.91 4.27
CA ALA A 38 5.23 -4.97 5.71
C ALA A 38 4.26 -4.06 6.50
N VAL A 39 4.06 -2.82 6.04
CA VAL A 39 3.10 -1.89 6.67
C VAL A 39 1.67 -2.41 6.56
N SER A 40 1.26 -2.94 5.40
CA SER A 40 -0.06 -3.56 5.20
C SER A 40 -0.31 -4.66 6.23
N TYR A 41 0.68 -5.55 6.41
CA TYR A 41 0.62 -6.60 7.42
C TYR A 41 0.42 -6.04 8.82
N MET A 42 1.19 -5.00 9.20
CA MET A 42 1.03 -4.37 10.50
C MET A 42 -0.41 -3.83 10.66
N TYR A 43 -0.97 -3.13 9.68
CA TYR A 43 -2.35 -2.62 9.76
C TYR A 43 -3.41 -3.72 9.88
N LYS A 44 -3.18 -4.89 9.28
CA LYS A 44 -4.04 -6.07 9.43
C LYS A 44 -3.91 -6.73 10.82
N ALA A 45 -2.79 -6.54 11.51
CA ALA A 45 -2.51 -7.13 12.83
C ALA A 45 -2.05 -6.09 13.89
N PRO A 46 -2.89 -5.09 14.23
CA PRO A 46 -2.46 -3.94 15.03
C PRO A 46 -2.02 -4.31 16.45
N SER A 47 -2.78 -5.16 17.15
CA SER A 47 -2.44 -5.56 18.53
C SER A 47 -1.16 -6.39 18.60
N LYS A 48 -0.87 -7.18 17.57
CA LYS A 48 0.28 -8.10 17.53
C LYS A 48 1.58 -7.38 17.19
N THR A 49 1.47 -6.33 16.38
CA THR A 49 2.59 -5.50 15.90
C THR A 49 2.73 -4.20 16.70
N LYS A 50 2.08 -4.10 17.87
CA LYS A 50 2.25 -2.96 18.77
C LYS A 50 3.70 -2.89 19.26
N GLY A 51 4.35 -1.74 19.03
CA GLY A 51 5.75 -1.51 19.39
C GLY A 51 6.77 -2.14 18.42
N PHE A 52 6.32 -2.66 17.28
CA PHE A 52 7.20 -3.12 16.21
C PHE A 52 7.33 -2.04 15.13
N TYR A 53 8.36 -2.15 14.31
CA TYR A 53 8.68 -1.28 13.18
C TYR A 53 9.16 -2.12 11.98
N VAL A 54 9.07 -1.53 10.80
CA VAL A 54 9.60 -2.10 9.55
C VAL A 54 11.06 -1.69 9.42
N TYR A 55 11.92 -2.67 9.19
CA TYR A 55 13.37 -2.50 9.16
C TYR A 55 13.96 -3.09 7.88
N ASP A 56 14.91 -2.37 7.28
CA ASP A 56 15.73 -2.88 6.18
C ASP A 56 17.04 -3.41 6.75
N THR A 57 17.27 -4.73 6.63
CA THR A 57 18.51 -5.35 7.11
C THR A 57 19.71 -5.07 6.21
N THR A 58 19.49 -4.56 5.00
CA THR A 58 20.56 -4.25 4.04
C THR A 58 21.20 -2.92 4.38
N ASP A 59 20.37 -1.88 4.47
CA ASP A 59 20.82 -0.51 4.73
C ASP A 59 20.87 -0.18 6.23
N ASN A 60 20.41 -1.10 7.08
CA ASN A 60 20.30 -0.93 8.52
C ASN A 60 19.47 0.30 8.93
N ILE A 61 18.34 0.50 8.24
CA ILE A 61 17.45 1.65 8.46
C ILE A 61 16.06 1.21 8.90
N VAL A 62 15.46 1.99 9.80
CA VAL A 62 14.02 1.89 10.10
C VAL A 62 13.24 2.54 8.97
N LEU A 63 12.51 1.73 8.22
CA LEU A 63 11.72 2.18 7.08
C LEU A 63 10.37 2.77 7.49
N TRP A 64 9.79 2.27 8.59
CA TRP A 64 8.48 2.72 9.08
C TRP A 64 8.21 2.29 10.52
N GLU A 65 7.53 3.13 11.28
CA GLU A 65 6.97 2.78 12.58
C GLU A 65 5.59 3.43 12.79
N ARG A 66 4.81 2.88 13.73
CA ARG A 66 3.57 3.56 14.16
C ARG A 66 3.93 4.76 15.03
N LYS A 67 3.61 5.96 14.56
CA LYS A 67 3.58 7.14 15.41
C LYS A 67 2.53 7.00 16.52
N LYS A 68 2.86 7.51 17.71
CA LYS A 68 1.90 7.67 18.80
C LYS A 68 0.85 8.70 18.36
N GLU A 69 -0.39 8.53 18.77
CA GLU A 69 -1.43 9.52 18.49
C GLU A 69 -0.99 10.90 19.02
N GLY A 70 -0.99 11.91 18.14
CA GLY A 70 -0.58 13.27 18.49
C GLY A 70 0.89 13.59 18.23
N THR A 71 1.72 12.61 17.82
CA THR A 71 3.10 12.87 17.36
C THR A 71 3.22 12.85 15.82
N ASP A 72 2.12 12.56 15.14
CA ASP A 72 1.96 12.71 13.70
C ASP A 72 1.70 14.19 13.35
N ASN A 73 2.39 14.73 12.33
CA ASN A 73 2.14 16.08 11.78
C ASN A 73 0.79 16.18 11.05
N ILE A 74 -0.13 15.23 11.30
CA ILE A 74 -1.41 15.08 10.63
C ILE A 74 -2.44 15.91 11.38
N LYS A 75 -2.90 16.99 10.75
CA LYS A 75 -3.98 17.80 11.31
C LYS A 75 -5.28 16.97 11.38
N ARG A 76 -5.95 17.00 12.52
CA ARG A 76 -7.26 16.37 12.73
C ARG A 76 -8.34 17.43 12.94
N ASN A 77 -9.58 17.10 12.59
CA ASN A 77 -10.73 17.95 12.90
C ASN A 77 -11.24 17.68 14.32
N LYS A 78 -12.24 18.45 14.77
CA LYS A 78 -12.88 18.31 16.09
C LYS A 78 -13.46 16.92 16.39
N ASN A 79 -13.69 16.09 15.37
CA ASN A 79 -14.20 14.72 15.50
C ASN A 79 -13.08 13.67 15.42
N GLY A 80 -11.80 14.07 15.54
CA GLY A 80 -10.64 13.16 15.46
C GLY A 80 -10.30 12.66 14.05
N LYS A 81 -11.07 13.03 13.02
CA LYS A 81 -10.83 12.60 11.63
C LYS A 81 -9.68 13.40 11.02
N ILE A 82 -8.87 12.75 10.18
CA ILE A 82 -7.78 13.38 9.43
C ILE A 82 -8.35 14.52 8.56
N LYS A 83 -7.87 15.74 8.78
CA LYS A 83 -8.20 16.92 7.98
C LYS A 83 -7.41 16.87 6.70
N ARG A 84 -8.10 16.68 5.57
CA ARG A 84 -7.45 16.67 4.25
C ARG A 84 -6.96 18.05 3.86
N LYS A 85 -5.71 18.13 3.41
CA LYS A 85 -5.10 19.35 2.89
C LYS A 85 -5.65 19.66 1.50
N LYS A 86 -5.93 20.94 1.24
CA LYS A 86 -6.09 21.44 -0.14
C LYS A 86 -4.71 21.86 -0.64
N TYR A 87 -4.24 21.23 -1.72
CA TYR A 87 -2.98 21.62 -2.34
C TYR A 87 -3.17 22.84 -3.25
N SER A 88 -2.13 23.69 -3.34
CA SER A 88 -2.13 24.85 -4.22
C SER A 88 -2.27 24.42 -5.69
N LYS A 89 -2.72 25.35 -6.55
CA LYS A 89 -2.80 25.12 -8.00
C LYS A 89 -1.43 24.77 -8.58
N SER A 90 -0.35 25.39 -8.11
CA SER A 90 1.02 25.12 -8.52
C SER A 90 1.47 23.69 -8.16
N ALA A 91 1.23 23.25 -6.92
CA ALA A 91 1.55 21.88 -6.49
C ALA A 91 0.75 20.84 -7.30
N ARG A 92 -0.54 21.10 -7.52
CA ARG A 92 -1.37 20.25 -8.39
C ARG A 92 -0.82 20.18 -9.82
N LYS A 93 -0.41 21.32 -10.39
CA LYS A 93 0.14 21.37 -11.76
C LYS A 93 1.46 20.62 -11.88
N LEU A 94 2.32 20.70 -10.86
CA LEU A 94 3.55 19.90 -10.79
C LEU A 94 3.25 18.40 -10.80
N ILE A 95 2.33 17.94 -9.94
CA ILE A 95 1.91 16.53 -9.86
C ILE A 95 1.31 16.05 -11.18
N TYR A 96 0.48 16.87 -11.82
CA TYR A 96 -0.14 16.58 -13.11
C TYR A 96 0.88 16.44 -14.24
N ASN A 97 1.82 17.38 -14.33
CA ASN A 97 2.86 17.40 -15.35
C ASN A 97 3.80 16.20 -15.19
N LYS A 98 4.21 15.87 -13.96
CA LYS A 98 5.03 14.68 -13.67
C LYS A 98 4.33 13.39 -14.12
N ALA A 99 2.99 13.38 -14.09
CA ALA A 99 2.16 12.27 -14.51
C ALA A 99 1.83 12.27 -16.01
N ASN A 100 2.37 13.22 -16.80
CA ASN A 100 2.06 13.41 -18.22
C ASN A 100 0.56 13.50 -18.52
N GLY A 101 -0.21 14.08 -17.59
CA GLY A 101 -1.68 14.17 -17.70
C GLY A 101 -2.40 12.82 -17.64
N CYS A 102 -1.74 11.77 -17.12
CA CYS A 102 -2.32 10.43 -17.00
C CYS A 102 -2.58 10.06 -15.53
N CYS A 103 -3.71 9.39 -15.30
CA CYS A 103 -4.00 8.76 -14.01
C CYS A 103 -2.95 7.69 -13.71
N GLN A 104 -2.25 7.82 -12.58
CA GLN A 104 -1.18 6.90 -12.17
C GLN A 104 -1.69 5.53 -11.70
N LEU A 105 -3.00 5.36 -11.54
CA LEU A 105 -3.62 4.07 -11.17
C LEU A 105 -4.16 3.28 -12.36
N CYS A 106 -4.51 3.93 -13.46
CA CYS A 106 -5.14 3.26 -14.61
C CYS A 106 -4.61 3.66 -15.99
N GLY A 107 -3.66 4.59 -16.06
CA GLY A 107 -3.04 5.07 -17.31
C GLY A 107 -3.90 5.97 -18.18
N ARG A 108 -5.18 6.18 -17.85
CA ARG A 108 -6.09 7.04 -18.64
C ARG A 108 -5.61 8.50 -18.65
N LYS A 109 -5.55 9.12 -19.84
CA LYS A 109 -5.40 10.57 -19.99
C LYS A 109 -6.59 11.31 -19.39
N ILE A 110 -6.32 12.31 -18.57
CA ILE A 110 -7.32 13.14 -17.89
C ILE A 110 -6.91 14.60 -18.02
N THR A 111 -7.88 15.52 -18.02
CA THR A 111 -7.55 16.96 -17.99
C THR A 111 -7.11 17.38 -16.58
N PHE A 112 -6.52 18.58 -16.48
CA PHE A 112 -6.12 19.15 -15.20
C PHE A 112 -7.33 19.37 -14.26
N GLU A 113 -8.50 19.67 -14.82
CA GLU A 113 -9.75 19.87 -14.08
C GLU A 113 -10.31 18.56 -13.54
N GLN A 114 -10.16 17.46 -14.30
CA GLN A 114 -10.59 16.12 -13.91
C GLN A 114 -9.65 15.46 -12.89
N MET A 115 -8.44 15.99 -12.71
CA MET A 115 -7.47 15.40 -11.81
C MET A 115 -7.89 15.51 -10.34
N THR A 116 -7.62 14.44 -9.62
CA THR A 116 -7.57 14.42 -8.17
C THR A 116 -6.14 14.11 -7.71
N VAL A 117 -5.85 14.47 -6.46
CA VAL A 117 -4.56 14.17 -5.82
C VAL A 117 -4.80 13.03 -4.83
N ASP A 118 -4.07 11.94 -5.00
CA ASP A 118 -4.09 10.78 -4.09
C ASP A 118 -2.75 10.64 -3.38
N HIS A 119 -2.78 10.12 -2.16
CA HIS A 119 -1.58 9.73 -1.43
C HIS A 119 -1.19 8.30 -1.81
N ILE A 120 0.03 8.08 -2.31
CA ILE A 120 0.53 6.75 -2.67
C ILE A 120 0.45 5.83 -1.44
N MET A 121 1.05 6.28 -0.33
CA MET A 121 0.85 5.73 1.01
C MET A 121 -0.22 6.54 1.75
N PRO A 122 -1.35 5.93 2.16
CA PRO A 122 -2.40 6.65 2.86
C PRO A 122 -1.91 7.35 4.13
N LEU A 123 -2.44 8.54 4.44
CA LEU A 123 -2.13 9.27 5.68
C LEU A 123 -2.43 8.45 6.94
N VAL A 124 -3.49 7.64 6.93
CA VAL A 124 -3.83 6.72 8.03
C VAL A 124 -2.74 5.67 8.29
N MET A 125 -1.87 5.45 7.30
CA MET A 125 -0.70 4.57 7.35
C MET A 125 0.62 5.32 7.59
N ASN A 126 0.56 6.54 8.15
CA ASN A 126 1.69 7.44 8.32
C ASN A 126 2.40 7.80 7.01
N GLY A 127 1.67 7.77 5.88
CA GLY A 127 2.18 8.35 4.64
C GLY A 127 2.46 9.84 4.83
N VAL A 128 3.59 10.31 4.30
CA VAL A 128 3.99 11.72 4.39
C VAL A 128 3.02 12.60 3.59
N ASP A 129 2.74 13.81 4.09
CA ASP A 129 1.79 14.74 3.45
C ASP A 129 2.49 15.78 2.55
N ASP A 130 3.33 15.28 1.64
CA ASP A 130 4.12 16.08 0.69
C ASP A 130 4.19 15.44 -0.70
N VAL A 131 4.70 16.20 -1.68
CA VAL A 131 4.71 15.86 -3.12
C VAL A 131 5.39 14.52 -3.42
N SER A 132 6.33 14.04 -2.59
CA SER A 132 6.97 12.73 -2.78
C SER A 132 5.98 11.57 -2.64
N ASN A 133 4.89 11.77 -1.90
CA ASN A 133 3.85 10.77 -1.65
C ASN A 133 2.53 11.11 -2.35
N LEU A 134 2.50 12.07 -3.28
CA LEU A 134 1.30 12.45 -4.02
C LEU A 134 1.37 11.98 -5.47
N GLN A 135 0.22 11.53 -5.99
CA GLN A 135 0.08 11.09 -7.37
C GLN A 135 -1.19 11.67 -8.02
N CYS A 136 -1.11 11.85 -9.35
CA CYS A 136 -2.23 12.30 -10.18
C CYS A 136 -3.18 11.11 -10.43
N THR A 137 -4.45 11.25 -10.08
CA THR A 137 -5.44 10.18 -10.27
C THR A 137 -6.76 10.73 -10.79
N CYS A 138 -7.47 9.94 -11.59
CA CYS A 138 -8.87 10.24 -11.89
C CYS A 138 -9.74 9.98 -10.66
N GLU A 139 -10.87 10.66 -10.56
CA GLU A 139 -11.76 10.56 -9.40
C GLU A 139 -12.21 9.12 -9.10
N VAL A 140 -12.56 8.36 -10.15
CA VAL A 140 -13.04 6.97 -10.01
C VAL A 140 -11.97 6.08 -9.37
N CYS A 141 -10.73 6.13 -9.88
CA CYS A 141 -9.65 5.33 -9.35
C CYS A 141 -9.25 5.76 -7.94
N ASN A 142 -9.24 7.06 -7.66
CA ASN A 142 -8.95 7.59 -6.33
C ASN A 142 -9.97 7.09 -5.29
N LYS A 143 -11.26 7.20 -5.61
CA LYS A 143 -12.34 6.65 -4.76
C LYS A 143 -12.23 5.13 -4.59
N PHE A 144 -11.92 4.41 -5.67
CA PHE A 144 -11.80 2.95 -5.63
C PHE A 144 -10.61 2.47 -4.80
N LYS A 145 -9.48 3.20 -4.85
CA LYS A 145 -8.32 2.95 -3.98
C LYS A 145 -8.64 3.27 -2.53
N GLY A 146 -9.13 4.47 -2.25
CA GLY A 146 -9.42 4.90 -0.88
C GLY A 146 -8.18 4.85 0.01
N ALA A 147 -8.32 4.32 1.22
CA ALA A 147 -7.28 4.32 2.25
C ALA A 147 -6.44 3.03 2.31
N ILE A 148 -6.23 2.36 1.17
CA ILE A 148 -5.35 1.18 1.06
C ILE A 148 -4.08 1.51 0.27
N LEU A 149 -3.05 0.66 0.44
CA LEU A 149 -1.80 0.78 -0.28
C LEU A 149 -1.95 0.38 -1.75
N SER A 150 -1.08 0.87 -2.62
CA SER A 150 -1.08 0.53 -4.04
C SER A 150 -1.00 -0.99 -4.31
N GLU A 151 -0.28 -1.73 -3.46
CA GLU A 151 -0.17 -3.19 -3.57
C GLU A 151 -1.50 -3.90 -3.21
N ASP A 152 -2.13 -3.52 -2.09
CA ASP A 152 -3.47 -4.04 -1.74
C ASP A 152 -4.51 -3.66 -2.80
N PHE A 153 -4.38 -2.47 -3.39
CA PHE A 153 -5.21 -2.03 -4.51
C PHE A 153 -5.02 -2.91 -5.75
N PHE A 154 -3.78 -3.18 -6.14
CA PHE A 154 -3.45 -4.08 -7.24
C PHE A 154 -4.01 -5.48 -6.99
N ASN A 155 -3.79 -6.05 -5.81
CA ASN A 155 -4.33 -7.37 -5.43
C ASN A 155 -5.85 -7.42 -5.55
N ARG A 156 -6.54 -6.35 -5.14
CA ARG A 156 -8.00 -6.25 -5.27
C ARG A 156 -8.45 -6.22 -6.74
N ILE A 157 -7.80 -5.40 -7.57
CA ILE A 157 -8.06 -5.33 -9.01
C ILE A 157 -7.86 -6.72 -9.65
N THR A 158 -6.73 -7.35 -9.36
CA THR A 158 -6.36 -8.66 -9.90
C THR A 158 -7.35 -9.74 -9.47
N THR A 159 -7.77 -9.75 -8.20
CA THR A 159 -8.78 -10.70 -7.71
C THR A 159 -10.10 -10.53 -8.45
N ILE A 160 -10.56 -9.29 -8.63
CA ILE A 160 -11.80 -9.01 -9.36
C ILE A 160 -11.66 -9.46 -10.82
N PHE A 161 -10.56 -9.11 -11.48
CA PHE A 161 -10.29 -9.49 -12.86
C PHE A 161 -10.31 -11.02 -13.03
N MET A 162 -9.57 -11.75 -12.18
CA MET A 162 -9.50 -13.21 -12.23
C MET A 162 -10.87 -13.85 -12.06
N TYR A 163 -11.68 -13.37 -11.10
CA TYR A 163 -13.04 -13.87 -10.88
C TYR A 163 -13.97 -13.60 -12.06
N GLN A 164 -13.97 -12.38 -12.63
CA GLN A 164 -14.82 -12.03 -13.76
C GLN A 164 -14.45 -12.81 -15.02
N MET A 165 -13.16 -13.00 -15.26
CA MET A 165 -12.66 -13.78 -16.38
C MET A 165 -13.01 -15.26 -16.25
N ASP A 166 -12.89 -15.82 -15.05
CA ASP A 166 -13.27 -17.20 -14.78
C ASP A 166 -14.77 -17.44 -14.96
N LYS A 167 -15.61 -16.56 -14.40
CA LYS A 167 -17.07 -16.60 -14.60
C LYS A 167 -17.45 -16.66 -16.08
N LYS A 168 -16.75 -15.91 -16.94
CA LYS A 168 -17.03 -15.84 -18.38
C LYS A 168 -16.40 -17.00 -19.19
N ASN A 169 -15.23 -17.49 -18.79
CA ASN A 169 -14.41 -18.35 -19.64
C ASN A 169 -14.01 -19.71 -19.04
N LYS A 170 -14.50 -20.10 -17.86
CA LYS A 170 -14.13 -21.36 -17.18
C LYS A 170 -14.17 -22.64 -18.03
N HIS A 171 -15.04 -22.67 -19.03
CA HIS A 171 -15.21 -23.82 -19.94
C HIS A 171 -14.14 -23.88 -21.04
N LYS A 172 -13.45 -22.78 -21.35
CA LYS A 172 -12.46 -22.71 -22.42
C LYS A 172 -11.12 -23.27 -21.95
N LEU A 173 -10.55 -24.20 -22.72
CA LEU A 173 -9.22 -24.74 -22.44
C LEU A 173 -8.14 -23.65 -22.42
N SER A 174 -8.22 -22.69 -23.35
CA SER A 174 -7.31 -21.55 -23.41
C SER A 174 -7.32 -20.73 -22.12
N TRP A 175 -8.50 -20.53 -21.51
CA TRP A 175 -8.57 -19.86 -20.21
C TRP A 175 -7.95 -20.69 -19.09
N LYS A 176 -8.17 -22.01 -19.05
CA LYS A 176 -7.53 -22.87 -18.04
C LYS A 176 -6.00 -22.78 -18.10
N ILE A 177 -5.43 -22.73 -19.31
CA ILE A 177 -4.00 -22.52 -19.53
C ILE A 177 -3.58 -21.12 -19.06
N THR A 178 -4.24 -20.07 -19.54
CA THR A 178 -3.93 -18.68 -19.19
C THR A 178 -4.08 -18.41 -17.68
N TYR A 179 -5.09 -18.97 -17.02
CA TYR A 179 -5.31 -18.84 -15.58
C TYR A 179 -4.10 -19.33 -14.78
N ASN A 180 -3.56 -20.51 -15.15
CA ASN A 180 -2.38 -21.06 -14.49
C ASN A 180 -1.12 -20.22 -14.74
N ILE A 181 -0.99 -19.61 -15.92
CA ILE A 181 0.11 -18.68 -16.22
C ILE A 181 -0.03 -17.41 -15.37
N LEU A 182 -1.19 -16.76 -15.39
CA LEU A 182 -1.46 -15.54 -14.62
C LEU A 182 -1.25 -15.77 -13.13
N LYS A 183 -1.74 -16.88 -12.58
CA LYS A 183 -1.58 -17.25 -11.17
C LYS A 183 -0.11 -17.44 -10.75
N ARG A 184 0.80 -17.70 -11.68
CA ARG A 184 2.25 -17.78 -11.40
C ARG A 184 2.96 -16.42 -11.48
N MET A 185 2.36 -15.45 -12.18
CA MET A 185 2.93 -14.11 -12.35
C MET A 185 2.54 -13.14 -11.23
N ILE A 186 1.45 -13.43 -10.54
CA ILE A 186 0.87 -12.64 -9.43
C ILE A 186 1.28 -13.29 -8.11
#